data_AF-E2N6Y8-F1
#
_entry.id   AF-E2N6Y8-F1
#
_cell.length_a   1.000
_cell.length_b   1.000
_cell.length_c   1.000
_cell.angle_alpha   90.00
_cell.angle_beta   90.00
_cell.angle_gamma   90.00
#
_symmetry.space_group_name_H-M   'P 1'
#
loop_
_entity.id
_entity.type
_entity.pdbx_description
1 polymer ?
#
loop_
_entity_poly.entity_id
_entity_poly.type
_entity_poly.pdbx_seq_one_letter_code
_entity_poly.pdbx_strand_id
1 'polypeptide(L)'
;MCLSKYKLKSYQEFRDLMQVPGFYEFAKPVYDFLEVMEEGTIFNFATKCQDEQKLEWFIKIACLFIWCGHFEYEFNDDFTKIRRKRLMEIEKKWKEEYYERLRNS
;
A
#
# COMPACT_ATOMS: atom_id res chain seq x y z
N MET A 1 11.46 16.19 -1.52
CA MET A 1 10.39 15.89 -2.50
C MET A 1 9.21 15.33 -1.71
N CYS A 2 8.03 15.94 -1.83
CA CYS A 2 6.81 15.46 -1.17
C CYS A 2 5.90 14.83 -2.23
N LEU A 3 5.52 13.57 -2.02
CA LEU A 3 4.74 12.76 -2.98
C LEU A 3 3.30 12.51 -2.53
N SER A 4 2.85 13.17 -1.46
CA SER A 4 1.49 13.03 -0.90
C SER A 4 0.38 13.33 -1.91
N LYS A 5 0.67 14.11 -2.95
CA LYS A 5 -0.23 14.38 -4.09
C LYS A 5 -0.70 13.11 -4.82
N TYR A 6 0.08 12.02 -4.75
CA TYR A 6 -0.21 10.74 -5.41
C TYR A 6 -1.04 9.76 -4.56
N LYS A 7 -1.45 10.16 -3.35
CA LYS A 7 -2.31 9.34 -2.50
C LYS A 7 -3.59 8.94 -3.26
N LEU A 8 -3.95 7.66 -3.19
CA LEU A 8 -5.21 7.17 -3.74
C LEU A 8 -6.38 7.86 -3.02
N LYS A 9 -7.33 8.42 -3.78
CA LYS A 9 -8.44 9.22 -3.26
C LYS A 9 -9.75 8.44 -3.24
N SER A 10 -9.91 7.45 -4.12
CA SER A 10 -11.13 6.64 -4.20
C SER A 10 -10.89 5.27 -4.84
N TYR A 11 -11.83 4.34 -4.63
CA TYR A 11 -11.85 3.07 -5.36
C TYR A 11 -12.08 3.26 -6.86
N GLN A 12 -12.81 4.29 -7.28
CA GLN A 12 -13.02 4.58 -8.70
C GLN A 12 -11.69 4.93 -9.38
N GLU A 13 -10.87 5.77 -8.74
CA GLU A 13 -9.53 6.11 -9.25
C GLU A 13 -8.66 4.87 -9.45
N PHE A 14 -8.74 3.87 -8.55
CA PHE A 14 -8.04 2.60 -8.75
C PHE A 14 -8.62 1.79 -9.92
N ARG A 15 -9.95 1.74 -10.08
CA ARG A 15 -10.58 1.08 -11.24
C ARG A 15 -10.14 1.72 -12.55
N ASP A 16 -9.99 3.04 -12.58
CA ASP A 16 -9.51 3.77 -13.75
C ASP A 16 -8.04 3.43 -14.06
N LEU A 17 -7.18 3.33 -13.02
CA LEU A 17 -5.79 2.88 -13.18
C LEU A 17 -5.67 1.46 -13.72
N MET A 18 -6.58 0.55 -13.34
CA MET A 18 -6.59 -0.81 -13.87
C MET A 18 -6.84 -0.87 -15.38
N GLN A 19 -7.34 0.20 -15.99
CA GLN A 19 -7.48 0.33 -17.45
C GLN A 19 -6.24 0.94 -18.13
N VAL A 20 -5.28 1.45 -17.34
CA VAL A 20 -4.04 2.04 -17.88
C VAL A 20 -3.10 0.92 -18.31
N PRO A 21 -2.63 0.91 -19.58
CA PRO A 21 -1.71 -0.11 -20.06
C PRO A 21 -0.43 -0.19 -19.21
N GLY A 22 -0.03 -1.41 -18.81
CA GLY A 22 1.17 -1.63 -18.00
C GLY A 22 0.98 -1.45 -16.49
N PHE A 23 -0.15 -0.89 -16.04
CA PHE A 23 -0.40 -0.68 -14.62
C PHE A 23 -0.51 -2.01 -13.88
N TYR A 24 -1.26 -2.97 -14.41
CA TYR A 24 -1.46 -4.27 -13.76
C TYR A 24 -0.15 -5.07 -13.64
N GLU A 25 0.65 -5.05 -14.71
CA GLU A 25 1.97 -5.68 -14.77
C GLU A 25 2.94 -5.07 -13.74
N PHE A 26 2.80 -3.77 -13.46
CA PHE A 26 3.53 -3.10 -12.40
C PHE A 26 2.92 -3.36 -11.01
N ALA A 27 1.59 -3.46 -10.91
CA ALA A 27 0.89 -3.60 -9.65
C ALA A 27 1.14 -4.94 -8.97
N LYS A 28 1.14 -6.02 -9.75
CA LYS A 28 1.38 -7.37 -9.24
C LYS A 28 2.68 -7.51 -8.43
N PRO A 29 3.88 -7.18 -8.96
CA PRO A 29 5.12 -7.33 -8.19
C PRO A 29 5.19 -6.37 -7.00
N VAL A 30 4.54 -5.21 -7.05
CA VAL A 30 4.44 -4.31 -5.88
C VAL A 30 3.60 -4.96 -4.78
N TYR A 31 2.48 -5.58 -5.15
CA TYR A 31 1.62 -6.30 -4.21
C TYR A 31 2.37 -7.49 -3.58
N ASP A 32 2.99 -8.33 -4.41
CA ASP A 32 3.81 -9.47 -3.97
C ASP A 32 4.93 -9.02 -3.01
N PHE A 33 5.61 -7.92 -3.34
CA PHE A 33 6.64 -7.32 -2.48
C PHE A 33 6.08 -6.89 -1.12
N LEU A 34 4.93 -6.19 -1.12
CA LEU A 34 4.32 -5.73 0.12
C LEU A 34 3.90 -6.92 1.01
N GLU A 35 3.31 -7.98 0.44
CA GLU A 35 2.90 -9.16 1.20
C GLU A 35 4.07 -9.83 1.95
N VAL A 36 5.22 -9.94 1.30
CA VAL A 36 6.42 -10.62 1.86
C VAL A 36 7.34 -9.69 2.64
N MET A 37 7.07 -8.38 2.67
CA MET A 37 7.88 -7.38 3.37
C MET A 37 7.96 -7.70 4.87
N GLU A 38 9.14 -7.92 5.42
CA GLU A 38 9.29 -8.33 6.83
C GLU A 38 8.82 -7.25 7.82
N GLU A 39 8.35 -7.70 8.98
CA GLU A 39 7.97 -6.81 10.07
C GLU A 39 9.16 -5.94 10.52
N GLY A 40 8.91 -4.65 10.77
CA GLY A 40 9.93 -3.67 11.14
C GLY A 40 10.67 -3.06 9.95
N THR A 41 10.48 -3.58 8.74
CA THR A 41 11.13 -3.04 7.54
C THR A 41 10.62 -1.64 7.22
N ILE A 42 11.55 -0.77 6.80
CA ILE A 42 11.25 0.54 6.20
C ILE A 42 11.82 0.51 4.78
N PHE A 43 10.94 0.61 3.80
CA PHE A 43 11.31 0.63 2.39
C PHE A 43 11.21 2.05 1.83
N ASN A 44 12.35 2.60 1.39
CA ASN A 44 12.42 3.89 0.72
C ASN A 44 12.38 3.69 -0.80
N PHE A 45 11.17 3.73 -1.37
CA PHE A 45 10.97 3.51 -2.81
C PHE A 45 11.36 4.74 -3.64
N ALA A 46 11.26 5.94 -3.07
CA ALA A 46 11.61 7.18 -3.75
C ALA A 46 13.11 7.32 -4.08
N THR A 47 13.98 6.55 -3.43
CA THR A 47 15.42 6.49 -3.79
C THR A 47 15.73 5.39 -4.80
N LYS A 48 14.79 4.48 -5.07
CA LYS A 48 14.95 3.35 -5.98
C LYS A 48 14.37 3.63 -7.37
N CYS A 49 13.49 4.61 -7.47
CA CYS A 49 12.79 4.96 -8.70
C CYS A 49 12.72 6.48 -8.85
N GLN A 50 13.10 6.98 -10.03
CA GLN A 50 12.95 8.40 -10.40
C GLN A 50 11.81 8.64 -11.40
N ASP A 51 11.17 7.56 -11.86
CA ASP A 51 10.03 7.62 -12.77
C ASP A 51 8.78 8.03 -12.00
N GLU A 52 8.27 9.24 -12.27
CA GLU A 52 7.13 9.80 -11.54
C GLU A 52 5.86 8.94 -11.68
N GLN A 53 5.64 8.31 -12.83
CA GLN A 53 4.47 7.46 -13.04
C GLN A 53 4.56 6.20 -12.19
N LYS A 54 5.73 5.56 -12.14
CA LYS A 54 5.94 4.37 -11.29
C LYS A 54 5.87 4.72 -9.80
N LEU A 55 6.34 5.89 -9.40
CA LEU A 55 6.20 6.39 -8.04
C LEU A 55 4.72 6.61 -7.68
N GLU A 56 3.95 7.23 -8.57
CA GLU A 56 2.51 7.39 -8.40
C GLU A 56 1.81 6.03 -8.27
N TRP A 57 2.08 5.12 -9.19
CA TRP A 57 1.48 3.78 -9.18
C TRP A 57 1.80 3.04 -7.88
N PHE A 58 3.07 3.02 -7.46
CA PHE A 58 3.49 2.38 -6.21
C PHE A 58 2.70 2.93 -5.02
N ILE A 59 2.61 4.25 -4.89
CA ILE A 59 1.88 4.91 -3.80
C ILE A 59 0.42 4.51 -3.81
N LYS A 60 -0.23 4.50 -4.98
CA LYS A 60 -1.65 4.16 -5.10
C LYS A 60 -1.94 2.69 -4.79
N ILE A 61 -1.07 1.77 -5.24
CA ILE A 61 -1.16 0.34 -4.93
C ILE A 61 -1.01 0.12 -3.42
N ALA A 62 -0.01 0.73 -2.79
CA ALA A 62 0.21 0.63 -1.35
C ALA A 62 -0.92 1.27 -0.53
N CYS A 63 -1.53 2.37 -1.01
CA CYS A 63 -2.74 2.93 -0.38
C CYS A 63 -3.89 1.93 -0.42
N LEU A 64 -4.14 1.29 -1.57
CA LEU A 64 -5.16 0.26 -1.70
C LEU A 64 -4.87 -0.94 -0.80
N PHE A 65 -3.61 -1.39 -0.75
CA PHE A 65 -3.16 -2.47 0.12
C PHE A 65 -3.52 -2.19 1.58
N ILE A 66 -3.22 -0.99 2.08
CA ILE A 66 -3.61 -0.55 3.42
C ILE A 66 -5.14 -0.55 3.59
N TRP A 67 -5.88 -0.03 2.61
CA TRP A 67 -7.36 -0.01 2.65
C TRP A 67 -7.98 -1.42 2.68
N CYS A 68 -7.31 -2.42 2.10
CA CYS A 68 -7.74 -3.82 2.09
C CYS A 68 -7.44 -4.58 3.40
N GLY A 69 -7.09 -3.87 4.48
CA GLY A 69 -6.94 -4.45 5.82
C GLY A 69 -5.50 -4.69 6.27
N HIS A 70 -4.52 -4.21 5.50
CA HIS A 70 -3.10 -4.26 5.89
C HIS A 70 -2.72 -3.04 6.75
N PHE A 71 -3.40 -2.90 7.90
CA PHE A 71 -3.25 -1.76 8.82
C PHE A 71 -1.88 -1.65 9.50
N GLU A 72 -1.05 -2.70 9.38
CA GLU A 72 0.34 -2.68 9.81
C GLU A 72 1.26 -1.90 8.85
N TYR A 73 0.75 -1.35 7.75
CA TYR A 73 1.54 -0.55 6.82
C TYR A 73 1.24 0.94 7.00
N GLU A 74 2.28 1.74 7.04
CA GLU A 74 2.18 3.20 7.15
C GLU A 74 3.19 3.89 6.23
N PHE A 75 2.75 5.00 5.63
CA PHE A 75 3.65 5.91 4.93
C PHE A 75 4.26 6.91 5.91
N ASN A 76 5.44 7.43 5.57
CA ASN A 76 5.91 8.68 6.18
C ASN A 76 5.16 9.90 5.61
N ASP A 77 5.30 11.05 6.27
CA ASP A 77 4.59 12.30 5.91
C ASP A 77 4.78 12.72 4.45
N ASP A 78 5.97 12.47 3.90
CA ASP A 78 6.32 12.82 2.52
C ASP A 78 5.89 11.78 1.48
N PHE A 79 5.31 10.64 1.88
CA PHE A 79 4.99 9.53 0.96
C PHE A 79 6.20 9.05 0.14
N THR A 80 7.37 8.97 0.75
CA THR A 80 8.61 8.50 0.12
C THR A 80 9.06 7.15 0.66
N LYS A 81 8.53 6.76 1.81
CA LYS A 81 8.83 5.51 2.52
C LYS A 81 7.54 4.85 2.96
N ILE A 82 7.55 3.52 2.93
CA ILE A 82 6.52 2.69 3.55
C ILE A 82 7.19 1.82 4.62
N ARG A 83 6.53 1.66 5.76
CA ARG A 83 6.96 0.82 6.86
C ARG A 83 5.91 -0.25 7.13
N ARG A 84 6.36 -1.48 7.40
CA ARG A 84 5.54 -2.50 8.06
C ARG A 84 5.81 -2.46 9.56
N LYS A 85 4.90 -1.92 10.37
CA LYS A 85 5.05 -1.89 11.83
C LYS A 85 4.75 -3.26 12.44
N ARG A 86 5.35 -3.51 13.60
CA ARG A 86 4.92 -4.59 14.49
C ARG A 86 3.60 -4.20 15.11
N LEU A 87 2.57 -5.03 14.91
CA LEU A 87 1.29 -4.83 15.58
C LEU A 87 1.38 -5.25 17.04
N MET A 88 0.78 -4.46 17.92
CA MET A 88 0.50 -4.86 19.30
C MET A 88 -0.54 -5.99 19.33
N GLU A 89 -0.58 -6.77 20.40
CA GLU A 89 -1.55 -7.87 20.56
C GLU A 89 -3.01 -7.41 20.40
N ILE A 90 -3.33 -6.20 20.88
CA ILE A 90 -4.66 -5.62 20.69
C ILE A 90 -4.97 -5.30 19.22
N GLU A 91 -4.00 -4.81 18.46
CA GLU A 91 -4.17 -4.51 17.03
C GLU A 91 -4.27 -5.79 16.19
N LYS A 92 -3.56 -6.85 16.58
CA LYS A 92 -3.70 -8.19 15.98
C LYS A 92 -5.13 -8.71 16.18
N LYS A 93 -5.65 -8.63 17.40
CA LYS A 93 -7.02 -9.03 17.71
C LYS A 93 -8.05 -8.24 16.88
N TRP A 94 -7.88 -6.92 16.75
CA TRP A 94 -8.76 -6.10 15.91
C TRP A 94 -8.71 -6.51 14.44
N LYS A 95 -7.52 -6.86 13.94
CA LYS A 95 -7.34 -7.35 12.57
C LYS A 95 -8.05 -8.68 12.35
N GLU A 96 -7.94 -9.62 13.29
CA GLU A 96 -8.66 -10.90 13.25
C GLU A 96 -10.19 -10.67 13.22
N GLU A 97 -10.71 -9.87 14.15
CA GLU A 97 -12.14 -9.53 14.21
C GLU A 97 -12.65 -8.85 12.93
N TYR A 98 -11.83 -7.99 12.31
CA TYR A 98 -12.16 -7.34 11.03
C TYR A 98 -12.36 -8.37 9.91
N TYR A 99 -11.44 -9.33 9.77
CA TYR A 99 -11.54 -10.36 8.73
C TYR A 99 -12.65 -11.39 9.01
N GLU A 100 -12.92 -11.70 10.28
CA GLU A 100 -14.07 -12.54 10.65
C GLU A 100 -15.40 -11.90 10.23
N ARG A 101 -15.56 -10.59 10.44
CA ARG A 101 -16.77 -9.86 10.01
C ARG A 101 -16.92 -9.86 8.49
N LEU A 102 -15.83 -9.62 7.76
CA LEU A 102 -15.85 -9.66 6.29
C LEU A 102 -16.21 -11.03 5.74
N ARG A 103 -15.77 -12.11 6.39
CA ARG A 103 -16.10 -13.49 5.97
C ARG A 103 -17.57 -13.84 6.18
N ASN A 104 -18.21 -13.22 7.17
CA ASN A 104 -19.58 -13.50 7.59
C ASN A 104 -20.62 -12.50 7.03
N SER A 105 -20.21 -11.53 6.21
CA SER A 105 -21.10 -10.58 5.51
C SER A 105 -21.35 -11.02 4.07
#